data_AF-A0A3N4NBD4-F1
#
_entry.id   AF-A0A3N4NBD4-F1
#
_cell.length_a   1.000
_cell.length_b   1.000
_cell.length_c   1.000
_cell.angle_alpha   90.00
_cell.angle_beta   90.00
_cell.angle_gamma   90.00
#
_symmetry.space_group_name_H-M   'P 1'
#
loop_
_entity.id
_entity.type
_entity.pdbx_description
1 polymer ?
#
loop_
_entity_poly.entity_id
_entity_poly.type
_entity_poly.pdbx_seq_one_letter_code
_entity_poly.pdbx_strand_id
1 'polypeptide(L)'
;MANLDDLTMQTAVRLEGVKSFLSEEMRMRLMVLRQKLKALLDTDDELASMKRRELEAFMREVESVLLAGFERASDGLKASLYELSAVLLAHEAAALVALGVSVTPVSDKLVRAILDSRPLSVEGINTDPLLEPFIDGFSDGQRAKITAALKQGIAQGQTNAQIRQRIIGTKKAGYADGIVGGSIRSGEAVVRTATAHVSSMVRQATAEENRDIVDGFRFLATLDSRTSTVCRSMDSKVLPIDTGVRPPLHINCRSTLVLKLRPQYKGREVGGGRASKDGAVSDKLTYYEWLKAQPEAFQVEVLGVERAKLFRDGGLSASEFSALQLDKQFRPRTLEDLRKLVPGAFRKAGL
;
A
#
# COMPACT_ATOMS: atom_id res chain seq x y z
N MET A 1 12.76 1.10 -21.03
CA MET A 1 11.66 1.36 -20.07
C MET A 1 11.13 0.01 -19.64
N ALA A 2 11.03 -0.27 -18.35
CA ALA A 2 10.40 -1.51 -17.89
C ALA A 2 8.91 -1.48 -18.26
N ASN A 3 8.40 -2.54 -18.89
CA ASN A 3 6.97 -2.71 -19.18
C ASN A 3 6.27 -3.48 -18.04
N LEU A 4 4.98 -3.28 -17.82
CA LEU A 4 4.15 -4.00 -16.84
C LEU A 4 4.22 -5.52 -17.05
N ASP A 5 4.30 -5.97 -18.30
CA ASP A 5 4.46 -7.40 -18.64
C ASP A 5 5.81 -7.97 -18.16
N ASP A 6 6.91 -7.22 -18.33
CA ASP A 6 8.24 -7.62 -17.84
C ASP A 6 8.27 -7.68 -16.30
N LEU A 7 7.47 -6.84 -15.64
CA LEU A 7 7.39 -6.75 -14.19
C LEU A 7 6.41 -7.75 -13.56
N THR A 8 5.62 -8.52 -14.30
CA THR A 8 4.58 -9.39 -13.69
C THR A 8 4.91 -10.88 -13.78
N MET A 9 5.85 -11.28 -14.62
CA MET A 9 6.09 -12.70 -14.92
C MET A 9 6.70 -13.58 -13.81
N GLN A 10 7.12 -13.05 -12.65
CA GLN A 10 7.64 -13.91 -11.56
C GLN A 10 7.42 -13.31 -10.17
N THR A 11 6.51 -13.92 -9.39
CA THR A 11 6.46 -13.90 -7.91
C THR A 11 6.13 -12.59 -7.18
N ALA A 12 5.76 -12.72 -5.89
CA ALA A 12 5.49 -11.64 -4.94
C ALA A 12 6.59 -10.55 -4.88
N VAL A 13 7.81 -10.88 -5.34
CA VAL A 13 8.96 -9.98 -5.51
C VAL A 13 8.65 -8.80 -6.45
N ARG A 14 7.89 -9.01 -7.52
CA ARG A 14 7.69 -7.97 -8.53
C ARG A 14 6.48 -7.06 -8.31
N LEU A 15 5.51 -7.43 -7.45
CA LEU A 15 4.42 -6.51 -7.08
C LEU A 15 4.95 -5.26 -6.37
N GLU A 16 6.01 -5.37 -5.57
CA GLU A 16 6.69 -4.21 -4.99
C GLU A 16 7.41 -3.36 -6.05
N GLY A 17 7.89 -3.99 -7.12
CA GLY A 17 8.40 -3.30 -8.31
C GLY A 17 7.31 -2.51 -9.04
N VAL A 18 6.15 -3.12 -9.28
CA VAL A 18 4.96 -2.47 -9.85
C VAL A 18 4.51 -1.30 -8.99
N LYS A 19 4.40 -1.49 -7.67
CA LYS A 19 4.07 -0.40 -6.73
C LYS A 19 5.06 0.75 -6.84
N SER A 20 6.35 0.47 -6.97
CA SER A 20 7.39 1.50 -7.11
C SER A 20 7.28 2.24 -8.45
N PHE A 21 7.06 1.51 -9.54
CA PHE A 21 6.82 2.07 -10.87
C PHE A 21 5.60 3.01 -10.89
N LEU A 22 4.44 2.53 -10.44
CA LEU A 22 3.20 3.32 -10.40
C LEU A 22 3.31 4.51 -9.43
N SER A 23 4.10 4.39 -8.35
CA SER A 23 4.35 5.50 -7.43
C SER A 23 5.14 6.61 -8.12
N GLU A 24 6.11 6.26 -8.96
CA GLU A 24 6.88 7.23 -9.74
C GLU A 24 6.00 7.91 -10.81
N GLU A 25 5.13 7.17 -11.49
CA GLU A 25 4.16 7.78 -12.42
C GLU A 25 3.23 8.78 -11.72
N MET A 26 2.68 8.40 -10.57
CA MET A 26 1.83 9.26 -9.75
C MET A 26 2.59 10.52 -9.31
N ARG A 27 3.83 10.35 -8.85
CA ARG A 27 4.72 11.45 -8.47
C ARG A 27 4.94 12.40 -9.64
N MET A 28 5.24 11.89 -10.83
CA MET A 28 5.46 12.70 -12.03
C MET A 28 4.21 13.51 -12.42
N ARG A 29 3.01 12.91 -12.36
CA ARG A 29 1.73 13.60 -12.60
C ARG A 29 1.52 14.74 -11.61
N LEU A 30 1.79 14.51 -10.33
CA LEU A 30 1.66 15.53 -9.27
C LEU A 30 2.77 16.60 -9.31
N MET A 31 3.97 16.28 -9.82
CA MET A 31 5.03 17.26 -10.03
C MET A 31 4.66 18.29 -11.11
N VAL A 32 3.95 17.87 -12.17
CA VAL A 32 3.40 18.79 -13.17
C VAL A 32 2.36 19.73 -12.56
N LEU A 33 1.44 19.19 -11.73
CA LEU A 33 0.49 20.01 -10.97
C LEU A 33 1.23 21.05 -10.11
N ARG A 34 2.25 20.63 -9.35
CA ARG A 34 3.05 21.53 -8.50
C ARG A 34 3.66 22.67 -9.30
N GLN A 35 4.21 22.39 -10.48
CA GLN A 35 4.83 23.42 -11.34
C GLN A 35 3.81 24.46 -11.80
N LYS A 36 2.63 24.00 -12.27
CA LYS A 36 1.53 24.90 -12.68
C LYS A 36 1.03 25.77 -11.53
N LEU A 37 0.79 25.14 -10.37
CA LEU A 37 0.32 25.86 -9.19
C LEU A 37 1.35 26.87 -8.68
N LYS A 38 2.64 26.51 -8.71
CA LYS A 38 3.72 27.45 -8.35
C LYS A 38 3.72 28.66 -9.27
N ALA A 39 3.66 28.45 -10.60
CA ALA A 39 3.66 29.52 -11.57
C ALA A 39 2.47 30.48 -11.37
N LEU A 40 1.28 29.93 -11.06
CA LEU A 40 0.10 30.73 -10.76
C LEU A 40 0.27 31.56 -9.47
N LEU A 41 0.87 30.98 -8.43
CA LEU A 41 1.13 31.70 -7.18
C LEU A 41 2.24 32.76 -7.31
N ASP A 42 3.10 32.68 -8.34
CA ASP A 42 4.18 33.64 -8.63
C ASP A 42 3.67 34.95 -9.28
N THR A 43 2.39 35.29 -9.10
CA THR A 43 1.82 36.58 -9.53
C THR A 43 2.45 37.77 -8.80
N ASP A 44 2.61 38.87 -9.54
CA ASP A 44 3.24 40.12 -9.07
C ASP A 44 2.34 40.86 -8.06
N ASP A 45 1.02 40.81 -8.23
CA ASP A 45 0.06 41.46 -7.35
C ASP A 45 -0.13 40.65 -6.06
N GLU A 46 -0.03 41.29 -4.90
CA GLU A 46 -0.29 40.64 -3.61
C GLU A 46 -1.77 40.20 -3.54
N LEU A 47 -2.00 38.90 -3.37
CA LEU A 47 -3.33 38.30 -3.39
C LEU A 47 -4.27 38.90 -2.34
N ALA A 48 -3.72 39.28 -1.19
CA ALA A 48 -4.46 39.93 -0.11
C ALA A 48 -4.93 41.36 -0.44
N SER A 49 -4.34 42.00 -1.46
CA SER A 49 -4.65 43.36 -1.91
C SER A 49 -5.54 43.42 -3.16
N MET A 50 -5.73 42.28 -3.84
CA MET A 50 -6.54 42.21 -5.06
C MET A 50 -8.00 42.62 -4.81
N LYS A 51 -8.62 43.24 -5.82
CA LYS A 51 -10.07 43.50 -5.76
C LYS A 51 -10.80 42.17 -5.77
N ARG A 52 -11.98 42.15 -5.14
CA ARG A 52 -12.82 40.95 -5.04
C ARG A 52 -12.97 40.19 -6.37
N ARG A 53 -13.25 40.90 -7.47
CA ARG A 53 -13.43 40.29 -8.80
C ARG A 53 -12.17 39.62 -9.35
N GLU A 54 -11.00 40.24 -9.13
CA GLU A 54 -9.70 39.72 -9.55
C GLU A 54 -9.35 38.47 -8.72
N LEU A 55 -9.52 38.56 -7.40
CA LEU A 55 -9.30 37.43 -6.50
C LEU A 55 -10.23 36.25 -6.81
N GLU A 56 -11.52 36.50 -7.10
CA GLU A 56 -12.45 35.45 -7.51
C GLU A 56 -12.04 34.79 -8.83
N ALA A 57 -11.47 35.55 -9.79
CA ALA A 57 -10.94 35.00 -11.03
C ALA A 57 -9.69 34.14 -10.77
N PHE A 58 -8.76 34.62 -9.95
CA PHE A 58 -7.57 33.89 -9.53
C PHE A 58 -7.93 32.56 -8.84
N MET A 59 -8.88 32.59 -7.90
CA MET A 59 -9.32 31.39 -7.19
C MET A 59 -9.94 30.34 -8.13
N ARG A 60 -10.70 30.78 -9.16
CA ARG A 60 -11.22 29.86 -10.19
C ARG A 60 -10.10 29.21 -11.01
N GLU A 61 -9.06 29.98 -11.33
CA GLU A 61 -7.90 29.45 -12.06
C GLU A 61 -7.13 28.42 -11.20
N VAL A 62 -6.92 28.70 -9.92
CA VAL A 62 -6.31 27.75 -8.97
C VAL A 62 -7.14 26.47 -8.91
N GLU A 63 -8.46 26.59 -8.76
CA GLU A 63 -9.35 25.44 -8.69
C GLU A 63 -9.32 24.59 -9.97
N SER A 64 -9.27 25.23 -11.14
CA SER A 64 -9.13 24.57 -12.44
C SER A 64 -7.80 23.80 -12.56
N VAL A 65 -6.68 24.43 -12.15
CA VAL A 65 -5.36 23.77 -12.14
C VAL A 65 -5.35 22.57 -11.20
N LEU A 66 -5.92 22.72 -10.00
CA LEU A 66 -6.02 21.66 -9.01
C LEU A 66 -6.87 20.50 -9.52
N LEU A 67 -8.06 20.79 -10.05
CA LEU A 67 -8.97 19.79 -10.62
C LEU A 67 -8.26 19.00 -11.72
N ALA A 68 -7.79 19.67 -12.77
CA ALA A 68 -7.16 19.02 -13.91
C ALA A 68 -5.90 18.22 -13.54
N GLY A 69 -5.13 18.68 -12.54
CA GLY A 69 -3.92 17.99 -12.08
C GLY A 69 -4.23 16.72 -11.28
N PHE A 70 -5.20 16.78 -10.37
CA PHE A 70 -5.59 15.63 -9.55
C PHE A 70 -6.46 14.62 -10.30
N GLU A 71 -7.32 15.05 -11.22
CA GLU A 71 -8.05 14.15 -12.14
C GLU A 71 -7.07 13.36 -12.99
N ARG A 72 -6.11 14.04 -13.65
CA ARG A 72 -5.06 13.37 -14.42
C ARG A 72 -4.29 12.33 -13.58
N ALA A 73 -4.01 12.65 -12.31
CA ALA A 73 -3.32 11.75 -11.41
C ALA A 73 -4.18 10.52 -11.07
N SER A 74 -5.46 10.73 -10.75
CA SER A 74 -6.43 9.71 -10.36
C SER A 74 -6.81 8.81 -11.52
N ASP A 75 -7.22 9.39 -12.65
CA ASP A 75 -7.63 8.65 -13.84
C ASP A 75 -6.46 7.85 -14.42
N GLY A 76 -5.27 8.45 -14.43
CA GLY A 76 -4.06 7.74 -14.82
C GLY A 76 -3.77 6.55 -13.91
N LEU A 77 -3.97 6.68 -12.60
CA LEU A 77 -3.80 5.56 -11.67
C LEU A 77 -4.87 4.48 -11.88
N LYS A 78 -6.14 4.86 -12.01
CA LYS A 78 -7.26 3.93 -12.29
C LYS A 78 -6.98 3.12 -13.56
N ALA A 79 -6.58 3.79 -14.64
CA ALA A 79 -6.22 3.13 -15.90
C ALA A 79 -5.10 2.10 -15.72
N SER A 80 -3.99 2.48 -15.09
CA SER A 80 -2.87 1.56 -14.81
C SER A 80 -3.25 0.39 -13.91
N LEU A 81 -4.19 0.59 -12.97
CA LEU A 81 -4.68 -0.47 -12.09
C LEU A 81 -5.56 -1.48 -12.84
N TYR A 82 -6.37 -1.04 -13.80
CA TYR A 82 -7.13 -1.94 -14.67
C TYR A 82 -6.24 -2.69 -15.67
N GLU A 83 -5.19 -2.05 -16.19
CA GLU A 83 -4.18 -2.74 -16.99
C GLU A 83 -3.46 -3.80 -16.16
N LEU A 84 -3.02 -3.43 -14.94
CA LEU A 84 -2.41 -4.36 -14.00
C LEU A 84 -3.33 -5.55 -13.70
N SER A 85 -4.64 -5.35 -13.55
CA SER A 85 -5.54 -6.46 -13.25
C SER A 85 -5.59 -7.48 -14.39
N ALA A 86 -5.63 -7.04 -15.65
CA ALA A 86 -5.57 -7.92 -16.82
C ALA A 86 -4.24 -8.70 -16.88
N VAL A 87 -3.11 -8.02 -16.65
CA VAL A 87 -1.79 -8.65 -16.66
C VAL A 87 -1.68 -9.70 -15.53
N LEU A 88 -2.16 -9.38 -14.33
CA LEU A 88 -2.18 -10.32 -13.21
C LEU A 88 -3.09 -11.52 -13.50
N LEU A 89 -4.25 -11.33 -14.12
CA LEU A 89 -5.15 -12.45 -14.50
C LEU A 89 -4.46 -13.42 -15.45
N ALA A 90 -3.83 -12.90 -16.51
CA ALA A 90 -3.08 -13.70 -17.46
C ALA A 90 -1.96 -14.50 -16.77
N HIS A 91 -1.24 -13.85 -15.84
CA HIS A 91 -0.20 -14.50 -15.07
C HIS A 91 -0.73 -15.62 -14.16
N GLU A 92 -1.79 -15.37 -13.38
CA GLU A 92 -2.36 -16.39 -12.49
C GLU A 92 -2.95 -17.57 -13.29
N ALA A 93 -3.58 -17.31 -14.44
CA ALA A 93 -4.05 -18.36 -15.35
C ALA A 93 -2.89 -19.19 -15.91
N ALA A 94 -1.83 -18.54 -16.40
CA ALA A 94 -0.64 -19.23 -16.91
C ALA A 94 0.05 -20.08 -15.84
N ALA A 95 0.14 -19.57 -14.60
CA ALA A 95 0.70 -20.30 -13.47
C ALA A 95 -0.10 -21.57 -13.15
N LEU A 96 -1.43 -21.53 -13.21
CA LEU A 96 -2.27 -22.71 -13.03
C LEU A 96 -2.15 -23.67 -14.22
N VAL A 97 -2.16 -23.19 -15.47
CA VAL A 97 -2.01 -24.03 -16.67
C VAL A 97 -0.67 -24.79 -16.64
N ALA A 98 0.41 -24.16 -16.15
CA ALA A 98 1.72 -24.79 -16.00
C ALA A 98 1.72 -26.03 -15.07
N LEU A 99 0.69 -26.22 -14.24
CA LEU A 99 0.49 -27.42 -13.42
C LEU A 99 -0.04 -28.63 -14.22
N GLY A 100 -0.34 -28.44 -15.51
CA GLY A 100 -0.96 -29.46 -16.37
C GLY A 100 -2.44 -29.70 -16.05
N VAL A 101 -3.15 -28.68 -15.57
CA VAL A 101 -4.58 -28.76 -15.21
C VAL A 101 -5.42 -27.86 -16.12
N SER A 102 -6.69 -28.22 -16.29
CA SER A 102 -7.65 -27.37 -17.00
C SER A 102 -8.04 -26.19 -16.11
N VAL A 103 -7.87 -24.96 -16.59
CA VAL A 103 -8.14 -23.73 -15.81
C VAL A 103 -9.38 -23.06 -16.37
N THR A 104 -10.30 -22.67 -15.49
CA THR A 104 -11.43 -21.80 -15.82
C THR A 104 -10.90 -20.37 -15.98
N PRO A 105 -11.01 -19.76 -17.18
CA PRO A 105 -10.55 -18.41 -17.39
C PRO A 105 -11.44 -17.41 -16.65
N VAL A 106 -10.81 -16.49 -15.92
CA VAL A 106 -11.51 -15.37 -15.29
C VAL A 106 -11.59 -14.22 -16.30
N SER A 107 -12.79 -13.69 -16.55
CA SER A 107 -12.96 -12.56 -17.46
C SER A 107 -12.59 -11.21 -16.83
N ASP A 108 -12.05 -10.29 -17.62
CA ASP A 108 -11.79 -8.91 -17.19
C ASP A 108 -13.06 -8.21 -16.67
N LYS A 109 -14.22 -8.52 -17.27
CA LYS A 109 -15.52 -8.00 -16.83
C LYS A 109 -15.85 -8.41 -15.41
N LEU A 110 -15.58 -9.67 -15.05
CA LEU A 110 -15.81 -10.18 -13.70
C LEU A 110 -14.88 -9.49 -12.69
N VAL A 111 -13.59 -9.32 -13.02
CA VAL A 111 -12.65 -8.64 -12.11
C VAL A 111 -13.00 -7.18 -11.92
N ARG A 112 -13.42 -6.47 -12.98
CA ARG A 112 -13.93 -5.10 -12.85
C ARG A 112 -15.12 -5.03 -11.89
N ALA A 113 -16.12 -5.90 -12.09
CA ALA A 113 -17.27 -5.97 -11.19
C ALA A 113 -16.87 -6.28 -9.73
N ILE A 114 -15.84 -7.09 -9.52
CA ILE A 114 -15.29 -7.37 -8.18
C ILE A 114 -14.63 -6.13 -7.58
N LEU A 115 -13.80 -5.40 -8.34
CA LEU A 115 -13.13 -4.18 -7.88
C LEU A 115 -14.14 -3.06 -7.56
N ASP A 116 -15.27 -3.02 -8.28
CA ASP A 116 -16.33 -2.02 -8.10
C ASP A 116 -17.27 -2.34 -6.93
N SER A 117 -17.28 -3.57 -6.43
CA SER A 117 -18.26 -4.02 -5.42
C SER A 117 -17.63 -4.53 -4.12
N ARG A 118 -16.35 -4.90 -4.12
CA ARG A 118 -15.68 -5.43 -2.92
C ARG A 118 -14.88 -4.35 -2.22
N PRO A 119 -15.15 -4.10 -0.92
CA PRO A 119 -14.43 -3.08 -0.18
C PRO A 119 -12.96 -3.48 0.07
N LEU A 120 -12.09 -2.47 0.12
CA LEU A 120 -10.76 -2.56 0.68
C LEU A 120 -10.84 -3.04 2.13
N SER A 121 -9.93 -3.93 2.54
CA SER A 121 -9.83 -4.40 3.93
C SER A 121 -9.07 -3.44 4.85
N VAL A 122 -8.91 -2.17 4.44
CA VAL A 122 -8.17 -1.16 5.20
C VAL A 122 -9.11 -0.50 6.20
N GLU A 123 -8.75 -0.55 7.47
CA GLU A 123 -9.46 0.19 8.52
C GLU A 123 -9.03 1.66 8.58
N GLY A 124 -9.94 2.53 9.03
CA GLY A 124 -9.63 3.94 9.31
C GLY A 124 -9.54 4.85 8.08
N ILE A 125 -10.06 4.41 6.93
CA ILE A 125 -10.29 5.30 5.79
C ILE A 125 -11.58 6.10 5.99
N ASN A 126 -11.56 7.36 5.58
CA ASN A 126 -12.67 8.31 5.74
C ASN A 126 -13.45 8.49 4.42
N THR A 127 -13.34 7.53 3.52
CA THR A 127 -13.99 7.48 2.20
C THR A 127 -14.80 6.20 2.10
N ASP A 128 -15.66 6.11 1.10
CA ASP A 128 -16.20 4.82 0.69
C ASP A 128 -15.01 3.83 0.44
N PRO A 129 -15.05 2.62 1.03
CA PRO A 129 -13.98 1.65 0.94
C PRO A 129 -13.88 0.94 -0.41
N LEU A 130 -14.59 1.36 -1.45
CA LEU A 130 -14.40 0.85 -2.81
C LEU A 130 -13.17 1.46 -3.50
N LEU A 131 -12.65 0.81 -4.54
CA LEU A 131 -11.39 1.17 -5.19
C LEU A 131 -11.38 2.60 -5.75
N GLU A 132 -12.35 2.94 -6.60
CA GLU A 132 -12.39 4.27 -7.21
C GLU A 132 -12.69 5.37 -6.19
N PRO A 133 -13.70 5.24 -5.30
CA PRO A 133 -13.94 6.24 -4.26
C PRO A 133 -12.75 6.47 -3.32
N PHE A 134 -11.97 5.43 -3.02
CA PHE A 134 -10.73 5.58 -2.25
C PHE A 134 -9.69 6.44 -2.97
N ILE A 135 -9.54 6.26 -4.30
CA ILE A 135 -8.62 7.07 -5.13
C ILE A 135 -9.13 8.50 -5.27
N ASP A 136 -10.42 8.69 -5.52
CA ASP A 136 -11.02 10.00 -5.74
C ASP A 136 -11.05 10.82 -4.45
N GLY A 137 -11.34 10.18 -3.32
CA GLY A 137 -11.32 10.84 -2.01
C GLY A 137 -9.93 11.35 -1.61
N PHE A 138 -8.85 10.73 -2.11
CA PHE A 138 -7.50 11.32 -1.98
C PHE A 138 -7.42 12.65 -2.71
N SER A 139 -7.85 12.69 -3.97
CA SER A 139 -7.79 13.88 -4.81
C SER A 139 -8.63 15.02 -4.27
N ASP A 140 -9.88 14.75 -3.91
CA ASP A 140 -10.77 15.74 -3.30
C ASP A 140 -10.22 16.27 -1.97
N GLY A 141 -9.70 15.37 -1.12
CA GLY A 141 -9.07 15.76 0.13
C GLY A 141 -7.84 16.65 -0.07
N GLN A 142 -6.99 16.36 -1.04
CA GLN A 142 -5.82 17.20 -1.33
C GLN A 142 -6.21 18.56 -1.93
N ARG A 143 -7.16 18.58 -2.87
CA ARG A 143 -7.70 19.82 -3.45
C ARG A 143 -8.29 20.72 -2.37
N ALA A 144 -9.16 20.18 -1.52
CA ALA A 144 -9.77 20.91 -0.42
C ALA A 144 -8.71 21.49 0.53
N LYS A 145 -7.69 20.70 0.89
CA LYS A 145 -6.59 21.13 1.76
C LYS A 145 -5.80 22.30 1.18
N ILE A 146 -5.46 22.24 -0.12
CA ILE A 146 -4.70 23.31 -0.79
C ILE A 146 -5.55 24.58 -0.89
N THR A 147 -6.80 24.45 -1.34
CA THR A 147 -7.74 25.59 -1.46
C THR A 147 -7.99 26.26 -0.11
N ALA A 148 -8.16 25.47 0.97
CA ALA A 148 -8.34 26.01 2.31
C ALA A 148 -7.10 26.78 2.80
N ALA A 149 -5.90 26.24 2.58
CA ALA A 149 -4.66 26.91 2.96
C ALA A 149 -4.45 28.23 2.22
N LEU A 150 -4.79 28.28 0.93
CA LEU A 150 -4.76 29.49 0.12
C LEU A 150 -5.74 30.54 0.66
N LYS A 151 -7.02 30.17 0.81
CA LYS A 151 -8.06 31.07 1.35
C LYS A 151 -7.69 31.61 2.73
N GLN A 152 -7.17 30.75 3.60
CA GLN A 152 -6.73 31.14 4.93
C GLN A 152 -5.56 32.13 4.88
N GLY A 153 -4.56 31.89 4.04
CA GLY A 153 -3.41 32.80 3.93
C GLY A 153 -3.82 34.19 3.46
N ILE A 154 -4.70 34.25 2.45
CA ILE A 154 -5.25 35.51 1.93
C ILE A 154 -6.04 36.25 3.02
N ALA A 155 -6.95 35.54 3.71
CA ALA A 155 -7.76 36.14 4.78
C ALA A 155 -6.92 36.64 5.97
N GLN A 156 -5.73 36.08 6.18
CA GLN A 156 -4.79 36.47 7.22
C GLN A 156 -3.81 37.58 6.78
N GLY A 157 -3.93 38.10 5.55
CA GLY A 157 -3.01 39.11 5.01
C GLY A 157 -1.58 38.60 4.80
N GLN A 158 -1.41 37.29 4.59
CA GLN A 158 -0.10 36.72 4.27
C GLN A 158 0.37 37.20 2.90
N THR A 159 1.68 37.39 2.76
CA THR A 159 2.26 37.70 1.46
C THR A 159 2.21 36.50 0.53
N ASN A 160 2.25 36.74 -0.78
CA ASN A 160 2.31 35.68 -1.80
C ASN A 160 3.47 34.72 -1.53
N ALA A 161 4.62 35.23 -1.05
CA ALA A 161 5.78 34.40 -0.69
C ALA A 161 5.48 33.44 0.47
N GLN A 162 4.78 33.89 1.51
CA GLN A 162 4.39 33.06 2.66
C GLN A 162 3.39 31.98 2.24
N ILE A 163 2.38 32.35 1.45
CA ILE A 163 1.37 31.43 0.91
C ILE A 163 2.03 30.37 0.03
N ARG A 164 2.89 30.80 -0.91
CA ARG A 164 3.65 29.94 -1.82
C ARG A 164 4.52 28.96 -1.03
N GLN A 165 5.26 29.42 -0.02
CA GLN A 165 6.10 28.55 0.80
C GLN A 165 5.26 27.49 1.54
N ARG A 166 4.10 27.88 2.09
CA ARG A 166 3.20 26.94 2.78
C ARG A 166 2.62 25.88 1.83
N ILE A 167 2.17 26.29 0.65
CA ILE A 167 1.51 25.39 -0.31
C ILE A 167 2.52 24.54 -1.07
N ILE A 168 3.55 25.17 -1.65
CA ILE A 168 4.51 24.54 -2.55
C ILE A 168 5.70 23.95 -1.79
N GLY A 169 6.16 24.61 -0.73
CA GLY A 169 7.38 24.25 0.01
C GLY A 169 8.60 25.05 -0.43
N THR A 170 9.77 24.69 0.10
CA THR A 170 11.05 25.38 -0.14
C THR A 170 11.96 24.61 -1.08
N LYS A 171 12.73 25.34 -1.91
CA LYS A 171 13.74 24.72 -2.78
C LYS A 171 14.81 23.95 -1.99
N LYS A 172 15.17 24.45 -0.80
CA LYS A 172 16.14 23.80 0.11
C LYS A 172 15.70 22.39 0.53
N ALA A 173 14.41 22.19 0.78
CA ALA A 173 13.84 20.89 1.13
C ALA A 173 13.38 20.08 -0.10
N GLY A 174 13.75 20.49 -1.32
CA GLY A 174 13.23 19.87 -2.55
C GLY A 174 11.70 19.96 -2.67
N TYR A 175 11.08 20.94 -2.00
CA TYR A 175 9.64 21.16 -1.88
C TYR A 175 8.87 20.06 -1.11
N ALA A 176 9.56 19.23 -0.32
CA ALA A 176 8.93 18.18 0.47
C ALA A 176 8.18 18.69 1.71
N ASP A 177 8.46 19.93 2.12
CA ASP A 177 7.96 20.61 3.32
C ASP A 177 6.65 21.39 3.09
N GLY A 178 6.17 21.50 1.85
CA GLY A 178 4.88 22.12 1.51
C GLY A 178 3.70 21.14 1.55
N ILE A 179 2.48 21.68 1.47
CA ILE A 179 1.24 20.89 1.37
C ILE A 179 1.28 19.96 0.15
N VAL A 180 1.70 20.46 -1.02
CA VAL A 180 1.80 19.66 -2.26
C VAL A 180 2.86 18.55 -2.12
N GLY A 181 3.97 18.81 -1.42
CA GLY A 181 4.94 17.77 -1.08
C GLY A 181 4.35 16.65 -0.23
N GLY A 182 3.46 17.01 0.71
CA GLY A 182 2.63 16.05 1.45
C GLY A 182 1.66 15.28 0.55
N SER A 183 1.00 15.96 -0.40
CA SER A 183 0.09 15.32 -1.35
C SER A 183 0.80 14.28 -2.23
N ILE A 184 2.05 14.52 -2.63
CA ILE A 184 2.87 13.54 -3.37
C ILE A 184 3.08 12.27 -2.53
N ARG A 185 3.50 12.41 -1.27
CA ARG A 185 3.69 11.26 -0.36
C ARG A 185 2.39 10.49 -0.13
N SER A 186 1.28 11.20 0.07
CA SER A 186 -0.04 10.59 0.19
C SER A 186 -0.46 9.86 -1.08
N GLY A 187 -0.13 10.40 -2.26
CA GLY A 187 -0.37 9.75 -3.54
C GLY A 187 0.35 8.42 -3.66
N GLU A 188 1.61 8.33 -3.24
CA GLU A 188 2.33 7.05 -3.22
C GLU A 188 1.67 6.02 -2.28
N ALA A 189 1.09 6.48 -1.17
CA ALA A 189 0.39 5.60 -0.23
C ALA A 189 -0.92 5.05 -0.82
N VAL A 190 -1.64 5.88 -1.58
CA VAL A 190 -2.83 5.47 -2.35
C VAL A 190 -2.46 4.43 -3.39
N VAL A 191 -1.41 4.69 -4.19
CA VAL A 191 -0.90 3.74 -5.19
C VAL A 191 -0.60 2.38 -4.55
N ARG A 192 0.24 2.35 -3.51
CA ARG A 192 0.64 1.08 -2.86
C ARG A 192 -0.55 0.28 -2.34
N THR A 193 -1.54 0.99 -1.78
CA THR A 193 -2.75 0.39 -1.21
C THR A 193 -3.65 -0.14 -2.32
N ALA A 194 -3.95 0.67 -3.34
CA ALA A 194 -4.79 0.30 -4.46
C ALA A 194 -4.20 -0.87 -5.26
N THR A 195 -2.89 -0.85 -5.53
CA THR A 195 -2.18 -1.95 -6.20
C THR A 195 -2.27 -3.26 -5.41
N ALA A 196 -2.11 -3.22 -4.08
CA ALA A 196 -2.27 -4.40 -3.24
C ALA A 196 -3.72 -4.93 -3.30
N HIS A 197 -4.72 -4.03 -3.34
CA HIS A 197 -6.13 -4.41 -3.37
C HIS A 197 -6.47 -5.11 -4.69
N VAL A 198 -6.07 -4.52 -5.82
CA VAL A 198 -6.24 -5.13 -7.15
C VAL A 198 -5.59 -6.51 -7.19
N SER A 199 -4.36 -6.66 -6.69
CA SER A 199 -3.67 -7.94 -6.69
C SER A 199 -4.39 -9.01 -5.86
N SER A 200 -4.96 -8.64 -4.72
CA SER A 200 -5.77 -9.57 -3.93
C SER A 200 -7.09 -9.93 -4.60
N MET A 201 -7.77 -8.96 -5.22
CA MET A 201 -9.06 -9.20 -5.89
C MET A 201 -8.90 -10.08 -7.13
N VAL A 202 -7.82 -9.92 -7.90
CA VAL A 202 -7.48 -10.82 -9.00
C VAL A 202 -7.32 -12.26 -8.49
N ARG A 203 -6.51 -12.47 -7.46
CA ARG A 203 -6.33 -13.83 -6.89
C ARG A 203 -7.61 -14.39 -6.29
N GLN A 204 -8.43 -13.53 -5.68
CA GLN A 204 -9.72 -13.93 -5.16
C GLN A 204 -10.64 -14.44 -6.27
N ALA A 205 -10.73 -13.70 -7.39
CA ALA A 205 -11.50 -14.13 -8.55
C ALA A 205 -10.97 -15.45 -9.14
N THR A 206 -9.63 -15.58 -9.28
CA THR A 206 -9.01 -16.82 -9.75
C THR A 206 -9.36 -18.01 -8.86
N ALA A 207 -9.29 -17.86 -7.54
CA ALA A 207 -9.63 -18.92 -6.61
C ALA A 207 -11.11 -19.31 -6.64
N GLU A 208 -12.01 -18.33 -6.78
CA GLU A 208 -13.45 -18.55 -6.84
C GLU A 208 -13.89 -19.33 -8.09
N GLU A 209 -13.28 -19.03 -9.25
CA GLU A 209 -13.57 -19.71 -10.52
C GLU A 209 -12.87 -21.08 -10.66
N ASN A 210 -11.85 -21.35 -9.84
CA ASN A 210 -11.02 -22.56 -9.91
C ASN A 210 -10.98 -23.32 -8.58
N ARG A 211 -12.13 -23.46 -7.91
CA ARG A 211 -12.27 -24.12 -6.59
C ARG A 211 -11.91 -25.61 -6.61
N ASP A 212 -11.92 -26.25 -7.76
CA ASP A 212 -11.46 -27.62 -7.96
C ASP A 212 -9.93 -27.73 -7.90
N ILE A 213 -9.21 -26.63 -8.11
CA ILE A 213 -7.74 -26.53 -8.09
C ILE A 213 -7.23 -25.85 -6.81
N VAL A 214 -7.91 -24.80 -6.38
CA VAL A 214 -7.49 -23.91 -5.28
C VAL A 214 -8.24 -24.25 -3.99
N ASP A 215 -7.49 -24.37 -2.89
CA ASP A 215 -7.98 -24.66 -1.53
C ASP A 215 -8.10 -23.39 -0.66
N GLY A 216 -7.45 -22.31 -1.08
CA GLY A 216 -7.44 -21.04 -0.36
C GLY A 216 -6.25 -20.18 -0.74
N PHE A 217 -5.83 -19.34 0.20
CA PHE A 217 -4.67 -18.47 0.03
C PHE A 217 -3.65 -18.74 1.11
N ARG A 218 -2.38 -18.54 0.79
CA ARG A 218 -1.31 -18.37 1.79
C ARG A 218 -0.90 -16.92 1.81
N PHE A 219 -0.93 -16.32 2.99
CA PHE A 219 -0.52 -14.93 3.18
C PHE A 219 1.00 -14.84 3.16
N LEU A 220 1.56 -13.93 2.36
CA LEU A 220 3.00 -13.69 2.28
C LEU A 220 3.32 -12.25 2.67
N ALA A 221 4.02 -12.10 3.79
CA ALA A 221 4.57 -10.84 4.23
C ALA A 221 5.91 -10.55 3.53
N THR A 222 6.11 -9.30 3.10
CA THR A 222 7.42 -8.84 2.62
C THR A 222 8.42 -8.87 3.78
N LEU A 223 9.65 -9.31 3.52
CA LEU A 223 10.68 -9.42 4.54
C LEU A 223 11.55 -8.17 4.64
N ASP A 224 11.10 -7.19 5.40
CA ASP A 224 11.85 -5.97 5.70
C ASP A 224 11.36 -5.30 6.99
N SER A 225 12.01 -4.22 7.40
CA SER A 225 11.68 -3.49 8.63
C SER A 225 10.37 -2.70 8.57
N ARG A 226 9.80 -2.49 7.38
CA ARG A 226 8.57 -1.69 7.17
C ARG A 226 7.30 -2.53 7.15
N THR A 227 7.40 -3.86 7.05
CA THR A 227 6.23 -4.75 7.16
C THR A 227 5.62 -4.65 8.55
N SER A 228 4.33 -4.32 8.63
CA SER A 228 3.62 -4.09 9.90
C SER A 228 3.51 -5.34 10.77
N THR A 229 3.31 -5.17 12.09
CA THR A 229 3.10 -6.29 13.01
C THR A 229 1.95 -7.20 12.59
N VAL A 230 0.83 -6.65 12.11
CA VAL A 230 -0.30 -7.45 11.60
C VAL A 230 0.15 -8.35 10.46
N CYS A 231 0.81 -7.78 9.46
CA CYS A 231 1.30 -8.52 8.31
C CYS A 231 2.37 -9.57 8.68
N ARG A 232 3.34 -9.21 9.53
CA ARG A 232 4.36 -10.15 10.04
C ARG A 232 3.75 -11.37 10.71
N SER A 233 2.70 -11.14 11.49
CA SER A 233 2.01 -12.19 12.27
C SER A 233 1.01 -13.00 11.45
N MET A 234 0.63 -12.49 10.28
CA MET A 234 -0.20 -13.20 9.30
C MET A 234 0.63 -14.03 8.33
N ASP A 235 1.95 -13.84 8.28
CA ASP A 235 2.83 -14.54 7.35
C ASP A 235 2.68 -16.06 7.43
N SER A 236 2.61 -16.69 6.25
CA SER A 236 2.39 -18.12 6.02
C SER A 236 1.06 -18.69 6.51
N LYS A 237 0.16 -17.89 7.10
CA LYS A 237 -1.19 -18.36 7.45
C LYS A 237 -1.98 -18.70 6.19
N VAL A 238 -2.75 -19.78 6.28
CA VAL A 238 -3.69 -20.18 5.24
C VAL A 238 -5.05 -19.53 5.51
N LEU A 239 -5.59 -18.87 4.50
CA LEU A 239 -6.88 -18.19 4.52
C LEU A 239 -7.87 -18.95 3.62
N PRO A 240 -9.09 -19.27 4.10
CA PRO A 240 -10.12 -19.88 3.26
C PRO A 240 -10.53 -18.96 2.10
N ILE A 241 -11.09 -19.51 1.03
CA ILE A 241 -11.57 -18.72 -0.13
C ILE A 241 -12.67 -17.74 0.29
N ASP A 242 -13.62 -18.20 1.09
CA ASP A 242 -14.87 -17.48 1.39
C ASP A 242 -14.79 -16.56 2.62
N THR A 243 -13.72 -16.65 3.40
CA THR A 243 -13.61 -15.93 4.67
C THR A 243 -12.21 -15.35 4.91
N GLY A 244 -12.14 -14.46 5.89
CA GLY A 244 -10.90 -13.79 6.29
C GLY A 244 -10.56 -12.57 5.44
N VAL A 245 -9.59 -11.82 5.92
CA VAL A 245 -9.15 -10.56 5.32
C VAL A 245 -8.26 -10.80 4.09
N ARG A 246 -8.14 -9.80 3.22
CA ARG A 246 -7.23 -9.81 2.07
C ARG A 246 -6.37 -8.54 2.11
N PRO A 247 -5.05 -8.59 1.83
CA PRO A 247 -4.27 -7.37 1.63
C PRO A 247 -4.94 -6.41 0.64
N PRO A 248 -4.84 -5.08 0.84
CA PRO A 248 -4.14 -4.39 1.91
C PRO A 248 -4.88 -4.47 3.25
N LEU A 249 -4.16 -4.78 4.33
CA LEU A 249 -4.69 -4.75 5.70
C LEU A 249 -4.55 -3.37 6.36
N HIS A 250 -3.78 -2.48 5.73
CA HIS A 250 -3.50 -1.13 6.17
C HIS A 250 -3.00 -0.30 4.99
N ILE A 251 -3.03 1.03 5.13
CA ILE A 251 -2.37 1.93 4.16
C ILE A 251 -0.88 1.57 4.05
N ASN A 252 -0.32 1.57 2.84
CA ASN A 252 1.04 1.11 2.53
C ASN A 252 1.29 -0.38 2.82
N CYS A 253 0.27 -1.24 2.74
CA CYS A 253 0.46 -2.68 2.86
C CYS A 253 1.42 -3.23 1.78
N ARG A 254 2.46 -3.94 2.24
CA ARG A 254 3.50 -4.53 1.38
C ARG A 254 3.26 -6.01 1.11
N SER A 255 2.43 -6.64 1.94
CA SER A 255 2.12 -8.07 1.87
C SER A 255 1.16 -8.41 0.73
N THR A 256 1.19 -9.68 0.34
CA THR A 256 0.39 -10.22 -0.76
C THR A 256 -0.15 -11.60 -0.40
N LEU A 257 -0.94 -12.18 -1.30
CA LEU A 257 -1.41 -13.55 -1.24
C LEU A 257 -0.76 -14.38 -2.34
N VAL A 258 -0.68 -15.68 -2.11
CA VAL A 258 -0.46 -16.69 -3.16
C VAL A 258 -1.56 -17.73 -3.08
N LEU A 259 -1.94 -18.30 -4.21
CA LEU A 259 -2.93 -19.37 -4.26
C LEU A 259 -2.36 -20.61 -3.53
N LYS A 260 -3.17 -21.20 -2.65
CA LYS A 260 -2.89 -22.50 -2.05
C LYS A 260 -3.63 -23.54 -2.87
N LEU A 261 -2.89 -24.45 -3.49
CA LEU A 261 -3.47 -25.54 -4.27
C LEU A 261 -4.06 -26.62 -3.35
N ARG A 262 -5.02 -27.37 -3.88
CA ARG A 262 -5.57 -28.55 -3.19
C ARG A 262 -4.52 -29.65 -3.05
N PRO A 263 -4.66 -30.54 -2.03
CA PRO A 263 -3.67 -31.57 -1.73
C PRO A 263 -3.29 -32.48 -2.91
N GLN A 264 -4.22 -32.78 -3.83
CA GLN A 264 -3.95 -33.61 -5.00
C GLN A 264 -2.94 -33.00 -5.99
N TYR A 265 -2.70 -31.69 -5.92
CA TYR A 265 -1.73 -30.97 -6.74
C TYR A 265 -0.42 -30.66 -6.00
N LYS A 266 -0.26 -31.16 -4.77
CA LYS A 266 0.94 -30.94 -3.94
C LYS A 266 2.20 -31.39 -4.69
N GLY A 267 3.24 -30.56 -4.64
CA GLY A 267 4.54 -30.84 -5.30
C GLY A 267 4.58 -30.48 -6.79
N ARG A 268 3.46 -30.05 -7.38
CA ARG A 268 3.42 -29.45 -8.72
C ARG A 268 3.58 -27.93 -8.71
N GLU A 269 3.59 -27.36 -7.51
CA GLU A 269 3.79 -25.92 -7.28
C GLU A 269 5.13 -25.49 -7.89
N VAL A 270 5.08 -24.49 -8.77
CA VAL A 270 6.30 -23.76 -9.16
C VAL A 270 6.79 -23.04 -7.91
N GLY A 271 8.00 -23.37 -7.44
CA GLY A 271 8.56 -22.77 -6.22
C GLY A 271 8.48 -21.24 -6.27
N GLY A 272 7.86 -20.65 -5.25
CA GLY A 272 7.63 -19.21 -5.17
C GLY A 272 8.78 -18.47 -4.48
N GLY A 273 9.15 -17.33 -5.05
CA GLY A 273 9.94 -16.30 -4.37
C GLY A 273 9.04 -15.30 -3.64
N ARG A 274 9.56 -14.69 -2.58
CA ARG A 274 8.95 -13.50 -1.94
C ARG A 274 9.95 -12.36 -1.82
N ALA A 275 9.43 -11.13 -1.81
CA ALA A 275 10.24 -9.93 -1.62
C ALA A 275 10.91 -9.94 -0.24
N SER A 276 12.21 -9.68 -0.21
CA SER A 276 13.00 -9.41 0.99
C SER A 276 13.88 -8.18 0.78
N LYS A 277 14.37 -7.60 1.88
CA LYS A 277 15.22 -6.40 1.85
C LYS A 277 16.46 -6.57 0.94
N ASP A 278 16.99 -7.79 0.84
CA ASP A 278 18.21 -8.13 0.08
C ASP A 278 17.91 -8.83 -1.26
N GLY A 279 16.65 -8.80 -1.72
CA GLY A 279 16.21 -9.45 -2.96
C GLY A 279 15.22 -10.60 -2.75
N ALA A 280 15.01 -11.42 -3.77
CA ALA A 280 14.07 -12.53 -3.69
C ALA A 280 14.60 -13.65 -2.78
N VAL A 281 13.75 -14.17 -1.89
CA VAL A 281 14.05 -15.35 -1.07
C VAL A 281 12.92 -16.38 -1.17
N SER A 282 13.15 -17.60 -0.69
CA SER A 282 12.12 -18.64 -0.63
C SER A 282 10.90 -18.18 0.18
N ASP A 283 9.71 -18.50 -0.32
CA ASP A 283 8.42 -18.31 0.35
C ASP A 283 8.14 -19.31 1.50
N LYS A 284 9.05 -20.27 1.74
CA LYS A 284 8.97 -21.25 2.85
C LYS A 284 9.56 -20.73 4.16
N LEU A 285 10.52 -19.82 4.07
CA LEU A 285 10.99 -19.11 5.25
C LEU A 285 9.81 -18.29 5.77
N THR A 286 9.56 -18.22 7.08
CA THR A 286 8.54 -17.30 7.63
C THR A 286 9.18 -15.97 8.05
N TYR A 287 8.39 -14.93 8.32
CA TYR A 287 8.90 -13.61 8.65
C TYR A 287 9.72 -13.64 9.94
N TYR A 288 9.20 -14.28 10.99
CA TYR A 288 9.91 -14.33 12.26
C TYR A 288 11.11 -15.28 12.22
N GLU A 289 11.08 -16.36 11.44
CA GLU A 289 12.28 -17.18 11.22
C GLU A 289 13.37 -16.39 10.49
N TRP A 290 13.00 -15.64 9.45
CA TRP A 290 13.92 -14.74 8.77
C TRP A 290 14.46 -13.66 9.70
N LEU A 291 13.61 -13.05 10.53
CA LEU A 291 14.00 -12.00 11.46
C LEU A 291 14.98 -12.50 12.53
N LYS A 292 14.84 -13.76 13.00
CA LYS A 292 15.79 -14.35 13.95
C LYS A 292 17.21 -14.42 13.41
N ALA A 293 17.37 -14.58 12.10
CA ALA A 293 18.68 -14.61 11.45
C ALA A 293 19.29 -13.22 11.20
N GLN A 294 18.55 -12.14 11.48
CA GLN A 294 19.04 -10.77 11.27
C GLN A 294 19.90 -10.28 12.43
N PRO A 295 20.83 -9.31 12.20
CA PRO A 295 21.59 -8.68 13.26
C PRO A 295 20.68 -8.09 14.34
N GLU A 296 21.14 -8.09 15.60
CA GLU A 296 20.39 -7.56 16.73
C GLU A 296 19.86 -6.13 16.50
N ALA A 297 20.70 -5.25 15.98
CA ALA A 297 20.31 -3.86 15.69
C ALA A 297 19.11 -3.80 14.74
N PHE A 298 19.04 -4.70 13.75
CA PHE A 298 17.90 -4.78 12.83
C PHE A 298 16.65 -5.35 13.51
N GLN A 299 16.80 -6.34 14.39
CA GLN A 299 15.66 -6.84 15.18
C GLN A 299 15.07 -5.75 16.08
N VAL A 300 15.92 -4.91 16.67
CA VAL A 300 15.53 -3.74 17.47
C VAL A 300 14.84 -2.68 16.62
N GLU A 301 15.33 -2.41 15.40
CA GLU A 301 14.65 -1.52 14.44
C GLU A 301 13.22 -2.02 14.14
N VAL A 302 13.05 -3.32 13.93
CA VAL A 302 11.77 -3.93 13.50
C VAL A 302 10.76 -4.03 14.65
N LEU A 303 11.21 -4.46 15.84
CA LEU A 303 10.34 -4.83 16.97
C LEU A 303 10.31 -3.79 18.09
N GLY A 304 11.30 -2.91 18.15
CA GLY A 304 11.62 -2.11 19.33
C GLY A 304 12.44 -2.90 20.36
N VAL A 305 13.07 -2.16 21.28
CA VAL A 305 14.08 -2.70 22.22
C VAL A 305 13.56 -3.88 23.04
N GLU A 306 12.46 -3.70 23.79
CA GLU A 306 11.96 -4.75 24.70
C GLU A 306 11.42 -5.97 23.95
N ARG A 307 10.65 -5.77 22.87
CA ARG A 307 10.13 -6.90 22.08
C ARG A 307 11.26 -7.67 21.39
N ALA A 308 12.31 -7.01 20.92
CA ALA A 308 13.47 -7.66 20.34
C ALA A 308 14.25 -8.48 21.38
N LYS A 309 14.41 -7.96 22.61
CA LYS A 309 15.01 -8.71 23.72
C LYS A 309 14.16 -9.93 24.09
N LEU A 310 12.85 -9.77 24.21
CA LEU A 310 11.92 -10.90 24.43
C LEU A 310 12.01 -11.93 23.30
N PHE A 311 12.15 -11.49 22.05
CA PHE A 311 12.22 -12.35 20.88
C PHE A 311 13.48 -13.23 20.84
N ARG A 312 14.62 -12.69 21.29
CA ARG A 312 15.89 -13.43 21.36
C ARG A 312 16.00 -14.26 22.63
N ASP A 313 15.74 -13.64 23.77
CA ASP A 313 16.15 -14.16 25.08
C ASP A 313 14.98 -14.78 25.85
N GLY A 314 13.73 -14.53 25.42
CA GLY A 314 12.52 -15.03 26.07
C GLY A 314 12.32 -16.54 25.93
N GLY A 315 13.17 -17.25 25.18
CA GLY A 315 13.09 -18.70 24.99
C GLY A 315 11.91 -19.17 24.13
N LEU A 316 11.30 -18.26 23.36
CA LEU A 316 10.20 -18.57 22.44
C LEU A 316 10.77 -18.95 21.06
N SER A 317 10.19 -19.95 20.41
CA SER A 317 10.39 -20.18 18.97
C SER A 317 9.82 -19.01 18.15
N ALA A 318 10.22 -18.92 16.87
CA ALA A 318 9.68 -17.89 15.97
C ALA A 318 8.16 -18.01 15.80
N SER A 319 7.66 -19.25 15.74
CA SER A 319 6.23 -19.56 15.63
C SER A 319 5.45 -19.15 16.89
N GLU A 320 5.94 -19.51 18.07
CA GLU A 320 5.31 -19.11 19.34
C GLU A 320 5.30 -17.59 19.49
N PHE A 321 6.42 -16.92 19.17
CA PHE A 321 6.47 -15.46 19.23
C PHE A 321 5.46 -14.82 18.28
N SER A 322 5.35 -15.31 17.04
CA SER A 322 4.38 -14.84 16.04
C SER A 322 2.94 -14.97 16.53
N ALA A 323 2.59 -16.12 17.11
CA ALA A 323 1.24 -16.41 17.61
C ALA A 323 0.79 -15.46 18.74
N LEU A 324 1.74 -14.88 19.48
CA LEU A 324 1.46 -13.95 20.58
C LEU A 324 1.19 -12.52 20.12
N GLN A 325 1.58 -12.12 18.91
CA GLN A 325 1.61 -10.71 18.53
C GLN A 325 0.22 -10.09 18.30
N LEU A 326 -0.79 -10.90 17.98
CA LEU A 326 -2.15 -10.43 17.72
C LEU A 326 -3.14 -10.92 18.77
N ASP A 327 -4.16 -10.11 19.03
CA ASP A 327 -5.32 -10.50 19.81
C ASP A 327 -6.32 -11.34 19.01
N LYS A 328 -7.42 -11.74 19.64
CA LYS A 328 -8.48 -12.54 18.98
C LYS A 328 -9.22 -11.75 17.88
N GLN A 329 -9.07 -10.42 17.87
CA GLN A 329 -9.62 -9.49 16.90
C GLN A 329 -8.57 -9.03 15.88
N PHE A 330 -7.42 -9.72 15.80
CA PHE A 330 -6.31 -9.41 14.89
C PHE A 330 -5.62 -8.05 15.13
N ARG A 331 -5.79 -7.45 16.31
CA ARG A 331 -5.11 -6.21 16.69
C ARG A 331 -3.76 -6.49 17.35
N PRO A 332 -2.72 -5.68 17.09
CA PRO A 332 -1.42 -5.84 17.76
C PRO A 332 -1.50 -5.75 19.27
N ARG A 333 -0.91 -6.72 19.98
CA ARG A 333 -0.81 -6.72 21.44
C ARG A 333 0.25 -5.75 21.96
N THR A 334 -0.02 -5.14 23.10
CA THR A 334 0.96 -4.32 23.81
C THR A 334 2.00 -5.19 24.52
N LEU A 335 3.12 -4.61 24.94
CA LEU A 335 4.11 -5.30 25.76
C LEU A 335 3.51 -5.75 27.11
N GLU A 336 2.58 -4.98 27.67
CA GLU A 336 1.88 -5.34 28.90
C GLU A 336 0.99 -6.58 28.71
N ASP A 337 0.27 -6.66 27.59
CA ASP A 337 -0.52 -7.86 27.25
C ASP A 337 0.38 -9.09 27.12
N LEU A 338 1.53 -8.94 26.45
CA LEU A 338 2.51 -10.02 26.33
C LEU A 338 3.06 -10.43 27.71
N ARG A 339 3.34 -9.47 28.59
CA ARG A 339 3.84 -9.73 29.95
C ARG A 339 2.83 -10.53 30.78
N LYS A 340 1.53 -10.27 30.61
CA LYS A 340 0.44 -11.03 31.24
C LYS A 340 0.33 -12.45 30.68
N LEU A 341 0.52 -12.63 29.36
CA LEU A 341 0.37 -13.92 28.70
C LEU A 341 1.57 -14.86 28.91
N VAL A 342 2.79 -14.32 28.85
CA VAL A 342 4.03 -15.10 28.92
C VAL A 342 5.02 -14.55 29.95
N PRO A 343 4.62 -14.42 31.23
CA PRO A 343 5.47 -13.81 32.27
C PRO A 343 6.81 -14.56 32.45
N GLY A 344 6.83 -15.87 32.20
CA GLY A 344 8.07 -16.66 32.22
C GLY A 344 9.08 -16.26 31.15
N ALA A 345 8.61 -15.93 29.94
CA ALA A 345 9.49 -15.46 28.86
C ALA A 345 10.09 -14.08 29.18
N PHE A 346 9.31 -13.18 29.80
CA PHE A 346 9.82 -11.89 30.28
C PHE A 346 10.89 -12.05 31.35
N ARG A 347 10.67 -12.91 32.35
CA ARG A 347 11.71 -13.22 33.36
C ARG A 347 12.97 -13.77 32.72
N LYS A 348 12.85 -14.68 31.75
CA LYS A 348 13.99 -15.28 31.04
C LYS A 348 14.76 -14.24 30.23
N ALA A 349 14.07 -13.29 29.62
CA ALA A 349 14.67 -12.16 28.90
C ALA A 349 15.19 -11.04 29.83
N GLY A 350 14.97 -11.14 31.15
CA GLY A 350 15.29 -10.09 32.12
C GLY A 350 14.57 -8.77 31.83
N LEU A 351 13.24 -8.82 31.70
CA LEU A 351 12.32 -7.70 31.43
C LEU A 351 11.17 -7.60 32.44
#